data_AF-A0A0F9VF38-F1
#
_entry.id   AF-A0A0F9VF38-F1
#
_cell.length_a   1.000
_cell.length_b   1.000
_cell.length_c   1.000
_cell.angle_alpha   90.00
_cell.angle_beta   90.00
_cell.angle_gamma   90.00
#
_symmetry.space_group_name_H-M   'P 1'
#
loop_
_entity.id
_entity.type
_entity.pdbx_description
1 polymer ?
#
loop_
_entity_poly.entity_id
_entity_poly.type
_entity_poly.pdbx_seq_one_letter_code
_entity_poly.pdbx_strand_id
1 'polypeptide(L)'
;YFAFGAILIFFGIKAISKIEFWGLILFFIVLVIIFLRGQPFFEMKNLFIAPTLNLNNFFLPYGVILFSLWGASLIPEVEEMLGRRKDLLKKIIPVAILIPILVYIFFIYIILGITGPQTTESALLGLRNFLGDGIVSLGLLFGVLTTFTSFIALGLTLKKVFWYDLKIGKNLAWAITCFFPLAFFLVGIKDFIPVISFVGGIMIGINGILILLMYRACKKISRFSLFYFLTSFLILIFILGVLYEIFYFLKVF
;
A
#
# COMPACT_ATOMS: atom_id res chain seq x y z
N TYR A 1 5.72 10.87 16.62
CA TYR A 1 4.88 10.39 15.51
C TYR A 1 3.41 10.30 15.92
N PHE A 2 3.00 9.28 16.70
CA PHE A 2 1.58 9.01 16.99
C PHE A 2 0.80 10.20 17.56
N ALA A 3 1.26 10.80 18.65
CA ALA A 3 0.56 11.89 19.33
C ALA A 3 0.28 13.07 18.39
N PHE A 4 1.28 13.50 17.61
CA PHE A 4 1.11 14.56 16.61
C PHE A 4 0.08 14.19 15.55
N GLY A 5 0.15 12.98 15.00
CA GLY A 5 -0.81 12.51 14.01
C GLY A 5 -2.25 12.48 14.56
N ALA A 6 -2.43 11.95 15.77
CA ALA A 6 -3.73 11.91 16.43
C ALA A 6 -4.31 13.32 16.65
N ILE A 7 -3.49 14.29 17.08
CA ILE A 7 -3.90 15.69 17.23
C ILE A 7 -4.35 16.29 15.88
N LEU A 8 -3.58 16.08 14.80
CA LEU A 8 -3.94 16.58 13.47
C LEU A 8 -5.24 15.95 12.95
N ILE A 9 -5.44 14.65 13.18
CA ILE A 9 -6.70 13.95 12.85
C ILE A 9 -7.87 14.51 13.68
N PHE A 10 -7.65 14.87 14.95
CA PHE A 10 -8.68 15.48 15.80
C PHE A 10 -9.18 16.80 15.20
N PHE A 11 -8.26 17.69 14.84
CA PHE A 11 -8.56 19.00 14.26
C PHE A 11 -9.01 18.97 12.79
N GLY A 12 -8.76 17.88 12.06
CA GLY A 12 -9.22 17.78 10.67
C GLY A 12 -8.38 18.57 9.67
N ILE A 13 -7.12 18.87 10.00
CA ILE A 13 -6.29 19.78 9.21
C ILE A 13 -5.92 19.12 7.88
N LYS A 14 -6.38 19.69 6.75
CA LYS A 14 -6.08 19.22 5.38
C LYS A 14 -4.77 19.77 4.80
N ALA A 15 -3.93 20.44 5.60
CA ALA A 15 -2.66 21.03 5.14
C ALA A 15 -1.66 20.00 4.56
N ILE A 16 -1.91 18.70 4.78
CA ILE A 16 -1.06 17.57 4.40
C ILE A 16 -0.97 17.37 2.88
N SER A 17 -2.00 17.73 2.10
CA SER A 17 -1.99 17.49 0.65
C SER A 17 -0.82 18.18 -0.07
N LYS A 18 -0.45 19.41 0.36
CA LYS A 18 0.75 20.09 -0.19
C LYS A 18 2.04 19.38 0.20
N ILE A 19 2.10 18.83 1.43
CA ILE A 19 3.26 18.12 1.95
C ILE A 19 3.45 16.81 1.18
N GLU A 20 2.36 16.09 0.87
CA GLU A 20 2.39 14.87 0.07
C GLU A 20 2.94 15.10 -1.34
N PHE A 21 2.53 16.19 -2.00
CA PHE A 21 3.03 16.51 -3.34
C PHE A 21 4.53 16.77 -3.35
N TRP A 22 5.03 17.61 -2.43
CA TRP A 22 6.47 17.85 -2.29
C TRP A 22 7.22 16.60 -1.85
N GLY A 23 6.58 15.77 -1.03
CA GLY A 23 7.10 14.48 -0.63
C GLY A 23 7.32 13.57 -1.82
N LEU A 24 6.35 13.48 -2.74
CA LEU A 24 6.49 12.67 -3.96
C LEU A 24 7.66 13.13 -4.83
N ILE A 25 7.85 14.44 -5.01
CA ILE A 25 9.00 14.98 -5.76
C ILE A 25 10.32 14.58 -5.09
N LEU A 26 10.40 14.74 -3.77
CA LEU A 26 11.59 14.38 -3.01
C LEU A 26 11.87 12.87 -3.07
N PHE A 27 10.84 12.02 -3.05
CA PHE A 27 10.98 10.58 -3.22
C PHE A 27 11.71 10.23 -4.52
N PHE A 28 11.26 10.81 -5.64
CA PHE A 28 11.90 10.58 -6.94
C PHE A 28 13.35 11.06 -6.97
N ILE A 29 13.65 12.20 -6.35
CA ILE A 29 15.01 12.72 -6.22
C ILE A 29 15.89 11.72 -5.44
N VAL A 30 15.43 11.26 -4.27
CA VAL A 30 16.16 10.28 -3.45
C VAL A 30 16.37 8.98 -4.23
N LEU A 31 15.36 8.52 -4.96
CA LEU A 31 15.44 7.30 -5.75
C LEU A 31 16.50 7.43 -6.87
N VAL A 32 16.55 8.57 -7.56
CA VAL A 32 17.61 8.87 -8.54
C VAL A 32 18.99 8.96 -7.89
N ILE A 33 19.11 9.55 -6.69
CA ILE A 33 20.37 9.60 -5.95
C ILE A 33 20.85 8.19 -5.59
N ILE A 34 19.96 7.33 -5.09
CA ILE A 34 20.26 5.93 -4.79
C ILE A 34 20.72 5.21 -6.06
N PHE A 35 20.05 5.42 -7.19
CA PHE A 35 20.45 4.85 -8.47
C PHE A 35 21.88 5.27 -8.86
N LEU A 36 22.17 6.58 -8.89
CA LEU A 36 23.47 7.11 -9.31
C LEU A 36 24.60 6.67 -8.37
N ARG A 37 24.35 6.65 -7.07
CA ARG A 37 25.34 6.24 -6.05
C ARG A 37 25.49 4.73 -5.94
N GLY A 38 24.46 3.99 -6.32
CA GLY A 38 24.43 2.53 -6.34
C GLY A 38 25.12 1.89 -7.53
N GLN A 39 25.33 2.63 -8.64
CA GLN A 39 26.00 2.14 -9.85
C GLN A 39 27.31 1.35 -9.58
N PRO A 40 28.23 1.80 -8.70
CA PRO A 40 29.49 1.08 -8.47
C PRO A 40 29.32 -0.29 -7.79
N PHE A 41 28.21 -0.49 -7.08
CA PHE A 41 27.91 -1.73 -6.34
C PHE A 41 26.93 -2.64 -7.10
N PHE A 42 26.47 -2.20 -8.27
CA PHE A 42 25.45 -2.89 -9.02
C PHE A 42 26.05 -4.10 -9.75
N GLU A 43 25.51 -5.29 -9.50
CA GLU A 43 25.91 -6.50 -10.21
C GLU A 43 24.69 -7.19 -10.85
N MET A 44 24.73 -7.43 -12.16
CA MET A 44 23.61 -8.07 -12.88
C MET A 44 23.26 -9.47 -12.35
N LYS A 45 24.24 -10.20 -11.79
CA LYS A 45 24.01 -11.53 -11.18
C LYS A 45 23.06 -11.44 -9.96
N ASN A 46 23.02 -10.29 -9.28
CA ASN A 46 22.18 -10.07 -8.11
C ASN A 46 20.70 -9.96 -8.46
N LEU A 47 20.33 -9.82 -9.74
CA LEU A 47 18.93 -9.83 -10.17
C LEU A 47 18.36 -11.25 -10.29
N PHE A 48 19.23 -12.27 -10.39
CA PHE A 48 18.87 -13.66 -10.60
C PHE A 48 19.19 -14.51 -9.37
N ILE A 49 18.64 -14.10 -8.21
CA ILE A 49 18.93 -14.69 -6.89
C ILE A 49 18.45 -16.15 -6.78
N ALA A 50 17.56 -16.61 -7.65
CA ALA A 50 17.01 -17.96 -7.63
C ALA A 50 17.34 -18.74 -8.92
N PRO A 51 18.27 -19.72 -8.89
CA PRO A 51 18.41 -20.71 -9.96
C PRO A 51 17.25 -21.72 -9.97
N THR A 52 16.51 -21.85 -8.87
CA THR A 52 15.41 -22.80 -8.72
C THR A 52 14.10 -22.07 -8.38
N LEU A 53 13.11 -22.20 -9.26
CA LEU A 53 11.74 -21.77 -9.02
C LEU A 53 11.18 -22.58 -7.84
N ASN A 54 11.36 -22.08 -6.61
CA ASN A 54 10.69 -22.65 -5.46
C ASN A 54 9.23 -22.19 -5.47
N LEU A 55 8.36 -23.04 -6.02
CA LEU A 55 6.92 -22.79 -6.13
C LEU A 55 6.27 -22.50 -4.76
N ASN A 56 6.88 -22.92 -3.65
CA ASN A 56 6.40 -22.63 -2.31
C ASN A 56 6.43 -21.13 -1.98
N ASN A 57 7.37 -20.37 -2.55
CA ASN A 57 7.52 -18.93 -2.28
C ASN A 57 6.85 -18.06 -3.34
N PHE A 58 6.28 -18.65 -4.40
CA PHE A 58 5.70 -17.88 -5.51
C PHE A 58 4.52 -17.01 -5.09
N PHE A 59 3.67 -17.52 -4.19
CA PHE A 59 2.51 -16.80 -3.66
C PHE A 59 2.80 -15.99 -2.39
N LEU A 60 4.01 -16.09 -1.84
CA LEU A 60 4.40 -15.40 -0.60
C LEU A 60 4.18 -13.88 -0.66
N PRO A 61 4.47 -13.15 -1.76
CA PRO A 61 4.26 -11.70 -1.79
C PRO A 61 2.82 -11.29 -2.17
N TYR A 62 1.85 -12.20 -2.24
CA TYR A 62 0.49 -11.91 -2.70
C TYR A 62 -0.14 -10.75 -1.92
N GLY A 63 -0.19 -10.86 -0.58
CA GLY A 63 -0.76 -9.83 0.28
C GLY A 63 -0.01 -8.51 0.17
N VAL A 64 1.32 -8.55 0.18
CA VAL A 64 2.18 -7.37 0.04
C VAL A 64 1.93 -6.62 -1.28
N ILE A 65 1.83 -7.35 -2.40
CA ILE A 65 1.57 -6.76 -3.72
C ILE A 65 0.20 -6.11 -3.75
N LEU A 66 -0.84 -6.82 -3.26
CA LEU A 66 -2.19 -6.26 -3.18
C LEU A 66 -2.25 -5.00 -2.32
N PHE A 67 -1.59 -5.02 -1.16
CA PHE A 67 -1.49 -3.84 -0.29
C PHE A 67 -0.82 -2.67 -1.02
N SER A 68 0.32 -2.93 -1.67
CA SER A 68 1.14 -1.90 -2.31
C SER A 68 0.48 -1.22 -3.52
N LEU A 69 -0.43 -1.92 -4.20
CA LEU A 69 -1.15 -1.44 -5.40
C LEU A 69 -2.58 -0.99 -5.11
N TRP A 70 -3.02 -1.01 -3.85
CA TRP A 70 -4.37 -0.62 -3.49
C TRP A 70 -4.52 0.91 -3.39
N GLY A 71 -5.45 1.45 -4.18
CA GLY A 71 -5.79 2.88 -4.17
C GLY A 71 -7.29 3.17 -4.34
N ALA A 72 -8.15 2.16 -4.18
CA ALA A 72 -9.57 2.26 -4.51
C ALA A 72 -10.32 3.31 -3.67
N SER A 73 -9.87 3.56 -2.44
CA SER A 73 -10.45 4.56 -1.53
C SER A 73 -10.35 6.00 -2.05
N LEU A 74 -9.39 6.30 -2.94
CA LEU A 74 -9.20 7.63 -3.52
C LEU A 74 -10.08 7.87 -4.75
N ILE A 75 -10.64 6.82 -5.37
CA ILE A 75 -11.43 6.94 -6.59
C ILE A 75 -12.64 7.87 -6.41
N PRO A 76 -13.45 7.78 -5.33
CA PRO A 76 -14.57 8.68 -5.12
C PRO A 76 -14.14 10.15 -4.94
N GLU A 77 -13.03 10.40 -4.25
CA GLU A 77 -12.51 11.76 -4.04
C GLU A 77 -12.02 12.37 -5.36
N VAL A 78 -11.33 11.59 -6.20
CA VAL A 78 -10.94 12.03 -7.55
C VAL A 78 -12.16 12.24 -8.44
N GLU A 79 -13.19 11.39 -8.35
CA GLU A 79 -14.46 11.59 -9.06
C GLU A 79 -15.12 12.93 -8.70
N GLU A 80 -15.15 13.26 -7.40
CA GLU A 80 -15.68 14.52 -6.91
C GLU A 80 -14.88 15.72 -7.45
N MET A 81 -13.54 15.63 -7.44
CA MET A 81 -12.66 16.67 -7.98
C MET A 81 -12.84 16.91 -9.49
N LEU A 82 -13.16 15.87 -10.26
CA LEU A 82 -13.40 16.00 -11.71
C LEU A 82 -14.75 16.63 -12.05
N GLY A 83 -15.69 16.67 -11.09
CA GLY A 83 -17.01 17.26 -11.24
C GLY A 83 -17.78 16.69 -12.42
N ARG A 84 -17.93 17.47 -13.49
CA ARG A 84 -18.66 17.07 -14.72
C ARG A 84 -17.87 16.12 -15.63
N ARG A 85 -16.54 16.04 -15.50
CA ARG A 85 -15.66 15.28 -16.40
C ARG A 85 -15.33 13.89 -15.86
N LYS A 86 -16.36 13.16 -15.41
CA LYS A 86 -16.21 11.83 -14.79
C LYS A 86 -15.73 10.75 -15.78
N ASP A 87 -15.91 10.99 -17.07
CA ASP A 87 -15.42 10.13 -18.15
C ASP A 87 -13.88 10.00 -18.15
N LEU A 88 -13.17 11.02 -17.66
CA LEU A 88 -11.71 11.01 -17.54
C LEU A 88 -11.20 9.96 -16.55
N LEU A 89 -12.02 9.48 -15.60
CA LEU A 89 -11.63 8.42 -14.67
C LEU A 89 -11.14 7.16 -15.40
N LYS A 90 -11.72 6.84 -16.57
CA LYS A 90 -11.30 5.69 -17.38
C LYS A 90 -9.87 5.82 -17.91
N LYS A 91 -9.36 7.04 -18.04
CA LYS A 91 -7.97 7.34 -18.45
C LYS A 91 -7.04 7.51 -17.24
N ILE A 92 -7.55 8.13 -16.18
CA ILE A 92 -6.77 8.42 -14.96
C ILE A 92 -6.43 7.15 -14.21
N ILE A 93 -7.40 6.24 -14.01
CA ILE A 93 -7.20 5.03 -13.19
C ILE A 93 -6.07 4.14 -13.74
N PRO A 94 -6.02 3.78 -15.04
CA PRO A 94 -4.92 2.97 -15.57
C PRO A 94 -3.55 3.64 -15.42
N VAL A 95 -3.46 4.95 -15.67
CA VAL A 95 -2.20 5.70 -15.52
C VAL A 95 -1.77 5.76 -14.06
N ALA A 96 -2.71 5.97 -13.14
CA ALA A 96 -2.46 6.01 -11.71
C ALA A 96 -1.98 4.66 -11.15
N ILE A 97 -2.35 3.54 -11.77
CA ILE A 97 -1.85 2.19 -11.41
C ILE A 97 -0.50 1.90 -12.08
N LEU A 98 -0.34 2.30 -13.34
CA LEU A 98 0.89 2.02 -14.11
C LEU A 98 2.11 2.73 -13.52
N ILE A 99 1.96 3.98 -13.06
CA ILE A 99 3.06 4.75 -12.48
C ILE A 99 3.68 4.03 -11.25
N PRO A 100 2.93 3.65 -10.20
CA PRO A 100 3.46 2.87 -9.08
C PRO A 100 4.13 1.56 -9.50
N ILE A 101 3.55 0.82 -10.45
CA ILE A 101 4.15 -0.45 -10.92
C ILE A 101 5.55 -0.21 -11.50
N LEU A 102 5.70 0.79 -12.37
CA LEU A 102 6.99 1.12 -12.97
C LEU A 102 8.00 1.57 -11.91
N VAL A 103 7.55 2.38 -10.94
CA VAL A 103 8.38 2.83 -9.82
C VAL A 103 8.83 1.67 -8.95
N TYR A 104 7.94 0.72 -8.64
CA TYR A 104 8.29 -0.47 -7.86
C TYR A 104 9.27 -1.37 -8.59
N ILE A 105 9.07 -1.62 -9.89
CA ILE A 105 10.03 -2.40 -10.69
C ILE A 105 11.40 -1.70 -10.70
N PHE A 106 11.43 -0.39 -10.90
CA PHE A 106 12.68 0.37 -10.89
C PHE A 106 13.36 0.33 -9.51
N PHE A 107 12.60 0.50 -8.43
CA PHE A 107 13.10 0.37 -7.07
C PHE A 107 13.67 -1.04 -6.80
N ILE A 108 12.93 -2.09 -7.15
CA ILE A 108 13.36 -3.49 -6.99
C ILE A 108 14.64 -3.74 -7.78
N TYR A 109 14.71 -3.28 -9.03
CA TYR A 109 15.90 -3.41 -9.87
C TYR A 109 17.14 -2.80 -9.22
N ILE A 110 17.01 -1.59 -8.66
CA ILE A 110 18.11 -0.90 -7.99
C ILE A 110 18.52 -1.65 -6.72
N ILE A 111 17.56 -1.93 -5.82
CA ILE A 111 17.85 -2.57 -4.54
C ILE A 111 18.46 -3.93 -4.76
N LEU A 112 17.78 -4.83 -5.50
CA LEU A 112 18.28 -6.17 -5.74
C LEU A 112 19.61 -6.14 -6.49
N GLY A 113 19.80 -5.24 -7.45
CA GLY A 113 21.08 -5.13 -8.15
C GLY A 113 22.26 -4.77 -7.25
N ILE A 114 22.03 -3.97 -6.20
CA ILE A 114 23.05 -3.55 -5.24
C ILE A 114 23.24 -4.60 -4.13
N THR A 115 22.16 -5.03 -3.48
CA THR A 115 22.22 -5.85 -2.26
C THR A 115 22.13 -7.35 -2.53
N GLY A 116 21.51 -7.75 -3.64
CA GLY A 116 21.34 -9.15 -4.02
C GLY A 116 20.76 -10.02 -2.89
N PRO A 117 21.39 -11.17 -2.56
CA PRO A 117 20.95 -12.05 -1.47
C PRO A 117 20.95 -11.40 -0.08
N GLN A 118 21.65 -10.27 0.10
CA GLN A 118 21.73 -9.53 1.37
C GLN A 118 20.57 -8.54 1.55
N THR A 119 19.57 -8.56 0.66
CA THR A 119 18.40 -7.69 0.77
C THR A 119 17.64 -8.00 2.07
N THR A 120 17.64 -7.03 2.98
CA THR A 120 16.91 -7.11 4.25
C THR A 120 15.43 -6.80 4.05
N GLU A 121 14.58 -7.22 4.99
CA GLU A 121 13.13 -6.92 4.99
C GLU A 121 12.85 -5.42 4.83
N SER A 122 13.66 -4.58 5.48
CA SER A 122 13.73 -3.15 5.19
C SER A 122 14.79 -2.91 4.13
N ALA A 123 14.39 -2.91 2.85
CA ALA A 123 15.30 -2.70 1.71
C ALA A 123 16.24 -1.49 1.89
N LEU A 124 15.75 -0.40 2.48
CA LEU A 124 16.54 0.81 2.73
C LEU A 124 17.63 0.60 3.79
N LEU A 125 17.36 -0.20 4.83
CA LEU A 125 18.37 -0.52 5.83
C LEU A 125 19.49 -1.40 5.24
N GLY A 126 19.16 -2.31 4.34
CA GLY A 126 20.14 -3.16 3.65
C GLY A 126 21.14 -2.36 2.81
N LEU A 127 20.72 -1.23 2.23
CA LEU A 127 21.60 -0.32 1.49
C LEU A 127 22.67 0.35 2.35
N ARG A 128 22.52 0.37 3.68
CA ARG A 128 23.44 1.04 4.61
C ARG A 128 24.87 0.55 4.46
N ASN A 129 25.03 -0.75 4.24
CA ASN A 129 26.33 -1.40 4.09
C ASN A 129 27.06 -1.00 2.79
N PHE A 130 26.35 -0.42 1.82
CA PHE A 130 26.89 -0.07 0.49
C PHE A 130 26.98 1.45 0.27
N LEU A 131 25.90 2.18 0.60
CA LEU A 131 25.77 3.61 0.31
C LEU A 131 26.13 4.52 1.50
N GLY A 132 26.38 3.93 2.67
CA GLY A 132 26.67 4.64 3.90
C GLY A 132 25.47 5.36 4.52
N ASP A 133 25.69 5.91 5.71
CA ASP A 133 24.61 6.39 6.59
C ASP A 133 23.87 7.62 6.05
N GLY A 134 24.51 8.47 5.25
CA GLY A 134 23.92 9.72 4.77
C GLY A 134 22.67 9.51 3.91
N ILE A 135 22.79 8.71 2.84
CA ILE A 135 21.69 8.47 1.90
C ILE A 135 20.58 7.66 2.55
N VAL A 136 20.94 6.65 3.36
CA VAL A 136 19.97 5.81 4.07
C VAL A 136 19.19 6.62 5.10
N SER A 137 19.86 7.49 5.87
CA SER A 137 19.16 8.35 6.84
C SER A 137 18.16 9.29 6.17
N LEU A 138 18.51 9.86 5.01
CA LEU A 138 17.59 10.67 4.21
C LEU A 138 16.39 9.83 3.72
N GLY A 139 16.64 8.63 3.21
CA GLY A 139 15.58 7.71 2.78
C GLY A 139 14.65 7.29 3.92
N LEU A 140 15.18 7.00 5.11
CA LEU A 140 14.40 6.65 6.29
C LEU A 140 13.60 7.84 6.82
N LEU A 141 14.21 9.03 6.90
CA LEU A 141 13.52 10.26 7.28
C LEU A 141 12.34 10.52 6.34
N PHE A 142 12.56 10.35 5.04
CA PHE A 142 11.51 10.46 4.05
C PHE A 142 10.40 9.41 4.22
N GLY A 143 10.77 8.15 4.50
CA GLY A 143 9.83 7.08 4.82
C GLY A 143 8.95 7.44 6.01
N VAL A 144 9.53 8.01 7.08
CA VAL A 144 8.79 8.50 8.24
C VAL A 144 7.83 9.64 7.86
N LEU A 145 8.26 10.60 7.04
CA LEU A 145 7.38 11.69 6.60
C LEU A 145 6.20 11.17 5.75
N THR A 146 6.46 10.27 4.81
CA THR A 146 5.45 9.73 3.89
C THR A 146 4.42 8.84 4.58
N THR A 147 4.90 8.01 5.51
CA THR A 147 4.00 7.21 6.35
C THR A 147 3.20 8.12 7.28
N PHE A 148 3.78 9.22 7.78
CA PHE A 148 3.09 10.18 8.65
C PHE A 148 1.95 10.89 7.93
N THR A 149 2.17 11.35 6.70
CA THR A 149 1.11 11.97 5.90
C THR A 149 0.00 10.97 5.58
N SER A 150 0.37 9.74 5.17
CA SER A 150 -0.57 8.64 4.91
C SER A 150 -1.40 8.28 6.14
N PHE A 151 -0.79 8.25 7.33
CA PHE A 151 -1.47 8.00 8.61
C PHE A 151 -2.58 9.03 8.86
N ILE A 152 -2.30 10.31 8.59
CA ILE A 152 -3.30 11.37 8.79
C ILE A 152 -4.38 11.30 7.71
N ALA A 153 -4.02 11.13 6.44
CA ALA A 153 -4.98 11.06 5.34
C ALA A 153 -5.98 9.90 5.55
N LEU A 154 -5.47 8.69 5.78
CA LEU A 154 -6.31 7.51 6.05
C LEU A 154 -7.07 7.64 7.37
N GLY A 155 -6.44 8.19 8.41
CA GLY A 155 -7.10 8.44 9.70
C GLY A 155 -8.26 9.44 9.58
N LEU A 156 -8.10 10.51 8.80
CA LEU A 156 -9.20 11.45 8.54
C LEU A 156 -10.34 10.78 7.78
N THR A 157 -10.03 9.97 6.77
CA THR A 157 -11.05 9.21 6.02
C THR A 157 -11.79 8.23 6.91
N LEU A 158 -11.07 7.42 7.71
CA LEU A 158 -11.71 6.46 8.61
C LEU A 158 -12.56 7.14 9.70
N LYS A 159 -12.07 8.24 10.28
CA LYS A 159 -12.85 9.05 11.23
C LYS A 159 -14.14 9.57 10.60
N LYS A 160 -14.09 10.02 9.34
CA LYS A 160 -15.28 10.49 8.60
C LYS A 160 -16.25 9.36 8.34
N VAL A 161 -15.78 8.17 7.95
CA VAL A 161 -16.65 7.00 7.78
C VAL A 161 -17.36 6.67 9.10
N PHE A 162 -16.65 6.62 10.22
CA PHE A 162 -17.28 6.39 11.51
C PHE A 162 -18.28 7.48 11.91
N TRP A 163 -17.95 8.74 11.65
CA TRP A 163 -18.79 9.86 12.06
C TRP A 163 -20.02 10.06 11.15
N TYR A 164 -19.84 10.09 9.84
CA TYR A 164 -20.89 10.37 8.88
C TYR A 164 -21.68 9.13 8.49
N ASP A 165 -20.99 8.01 8.21
CA ASP A 165 -21.64 6.81 7.66
C ASP A 165 -22.18 5.91 8.78
N LEU A 166 -21.39 5.67 9.84
CA LEU A 166 -21.80 4.87 11.00
C LEU A 166 -22.44 5.70 12.13
N LYS A 167 -22.53 7.03 11.97
CA LYS A 167 -23.16 7.95 12.94
C LYS A 167 -22.59 7.88 14.36
N ILE A 168 -21.32 7.50 14.50
CA ILE A 168 -20.59 7.47 15.79
C ILE A 168 -20.22 8.90 16.20
N GLY A 169 -20.27 9.23 17.49
CA GLY A 169 -19.89 10.54 18.00
C GLY A 169 -18.46 10.94 17.62
N LYS A 170 -18.24 12.21 17.23
CA LYS A 170 -16.96 12.72 16.69
C LYS A 170 -15.72 12.36 17.51
N ASN A 171 -15.80 12.46 18.83
CA ASN A 171 -14.68 12.18 19.73
C ASN A 171 -14.40 10.67 19.82
N LEU A 172 -15.45 9.85 19.85
CA LEU A 172 -15.32 8.40 19.87
C LEU A 172 -14.81 7.87 18.53
N ALA A 173 -15.30 8.40 17.41
CA ALA A 173 -14.79 8.10 16.07
C ALA A 173 -13.29 8.38 15.97
N TRP A 174 -12.84 9.55 16.45
CA TRP A 174 -11.41 9.88 16.53
C TRP A 174 -10.62 8.91 17.39
N ALA A 175 -11.13 8.57 18.59
CA ALA A 175 -10.47 7.68 19.51
C ALA A 175 -10.30 6.27 18.93
N ILE A 176 -11.37 5.70 18.35
CA ILE A 176 -11.32 4.39 17.69
C ILE A 176 -10.31 4.42 16.54
N THR A 177 -10.36 5.44 15.69
CA THR A 177 -9.44 5.54 14.55
C THR A 177 -7.97 5.60 14.96
N CYS A 178 -7.62 6.32 16.03
CA CYS A 178 -6.22 6.50 16.42
C CYS A 178 -5.73 5.38 17.35
N PHE A 179 -6.49 5.07 18.40
CA PHE A 179 -6.01 4.17 19.46
C PHE A 179 -6.13 2.70 19.12
N PHE A 180 -7.01 2.32 18.19
CA PHE A 180 -7.14 0.91 17.80
C PHE A 180 -5.88 0.37 17.08
N PRO A 181 -5.29 1.07 16.08
CA PRO A 181 -3.98 0.71 15.55
C PRO A 181 -2.85 0.73 16.60
N LEU A 182 -2.87 1.70 17.53
CA LEU A 182 -1.87 1.78 18.60
C LEU A 182 -1.96 0.58 19.54
N ALA A 183 -3.17 0.15 19.91
CA ALA A 183 -3.37 -1.01 20.77
C ALA A 183 -2.75 -2.28 20.16
N PHE A 184 -2.97 -2.55 18.88
CA PHE A 184 -2.33 -3.68 18.19
C PHE A 184 -0.80 -3.60 18.21
N PHE A 185 -0.24 -2.42 17.97
CA PHE A 185 1.21 -2.22 18.05
C PHE A 185 1.76 -2.51 19.46
N LEU A 186 1.05 -2.06 20.50
CA LEU A 186 1.45 -2.27 21.90
C LEU A 186 1.34 -3.74 22.33
N VAL A 187 0.36 -4.49 21.80
CA VAL A 187 0.21 -5.93 22.04
C VAL A 187 1.33 -6.77 21.41
N GLY A 188 2.14 -6.18 20.52
CA GLY A 188 3.32 -6.83 19.95
C GLY A 188 3.27 -7.05 18.43
N ILE A 189 2.20 -6.60 17.75
CA ILE A 189 2.09 -6.68 16.29
C ILE A 189 2.94 -5.56 15.66
N LYS A 190 4.23 -5.85 15.47
CA LYS A 190 5.25 -4.85 15.10
C LYS A 190 5.96 -5.16 13.77
N ASP A 191 5.89 -6.40 13.30
CA ASP A 191 6.62 -6.84 12.10
C ASP A 191 5.97 -6.29 10.83
N PHE A 192 6.76 -5.61 10.00
CA PHE A 192 6.26 -4.86 8.86
C PHE A 192 5.64 -5.76 7.78
N ILE A 193 6.38 -6.76 7.32
CA ILE A 193 5.96 -7.64 6.21
C ILE A 193 4.70 -8.45 6.58
N PRO A 194 4.62 -9.13 7.74
CA PRO A 194 3.42 -9.84 8.14
C PRO A 194 2.20 -8.91 8.23
N VAL A 195 2.35 -7.71 8.82
CA VAL A 195 1.21 -6.79 8.95
C VAL A 195 0.66 -6.36 7.60
N ILE A 196 1.52 -5.92 6.67
CA ILE A 196 1.05 -5.48 5.35
C ILE A 196 0.54 -6.65 4.50
N SER A 197 1.12 -7.84 4.66
CA SER A 197 0.67 -9.05 3.96
C SER A 197 -0.72 -9.47 4.42
N PHE A 198 -0.95 -9.49 5.74
CA PHE A 198 -2.27 -9.77 6.33
C PHE A 198 -3.33 -8.76 5.87
N VAL A 199 -3.03 -7.47 5.98
CA VAL A 199 -3.98 -6.41 5.57
C VAL A 199 -4.26 -6.48 4.07
N GLY A 200 -3.24 -6.71 3.24
CA GLY A 200 -3.37 -6.83 1.80
C GLY A 200 -4.11 -8.07 1.32
N GLY A 201 -3.72 -9.24 1.83
CA GLY A 201 -4.29 -10.52 1.42
C GLY A 201 -5.72 -10.70 1.90
N ILE A 202 -6.01 -10.32 3.16
CA ILE A 202 -7.31 -10.56 3.77
C ILE A 202 -8.22 -9.33 3.67
N MET A 203 -7.84 -8.21 4.30
CA MET A 203 -8.75 -7.06 4.42
C MET A 203 -9.02 -6.41 3.06
N ILE A 204 -7.98 -6.21 2.26
CA ILE A 204 -8.12 -5.66 0.91
C ILE A 204 -8.76 -6.69 -0.04
N GLY A 205 -8.46 -7.98 0.11
CA GLY A 205 -9.15 -9.04 -0.62
C GLY A 205 -10.66 -9.04 -0.41
N ILE A 206 -11.11 -8.94 0.85
CA ILE A 206 -12.53 -8.81 1.20
C ILE A 206 -13.12 -7.52 0.61
N ASN A 207 -12.43 -6.39 0.71
CA ASN A 207 -12.89 -5.13 0.10
C ASN A 207 -13.05 -5.25 -1.42
N GLY A 208 -12.11 -5.92 -2.10
CA GLY A 208 -12.21 -6.21 -3.53
C GLY A 208 -13.46 -7.02 -3.89
N ILE A 209 -13.77 -8.06 -3.11
CA ILE A 209 -14.99 -8.86 -3.26
C ILE A 209 -16.23 -7.98 -3.10
N LEU A 210 -16.28 -7.15 -2.04
CA LEU A 210 -17.41 -6.26 -1.77
C LEU A 210 -17.64 -5.27 -2.93
N ILE A 211 -16.57 -4.66 -3.46
CA ILE A 211 -16.67 -3.74 -4.61
C ILE A 211 -17.24 -4.46 -5.84
N LEU A 212 -16.81 -5.69 -6.12
CA LEU A 212 -17.31 -6.48 -7.26
C LEU A 212 -18.78 -6.88 -7.08
N LEU A 213 -19.19 -7.23 -5.86
CA LEU A 213 -20.59 -7.52 -5.53
C LEU A 213 -21.47 -6.27 -5.65
N MET A 214 -21.00 -5.12 -5.17
CA MET A 214 -21.68 -3.83 -5.34
C MET A 214 -21.84 -3.49 -6.83
N TYR A 215 -20.79 -3.67 -7.63
CA TYR A 215 -20.85 -3.45 -9.07
C TYR A 215 -21.95 -4.29 -9.75
N ARG A 216 -22.05 -5.58 -9.39
CA ARG A 216 -23.12 -6.46 -9.90
C ARG A 216 -24.51 -6.00 -9.48
N ALA A 217 -24.68 -5.63 -8.22
CA ALA A 217 -25.96 -5.16 -7.69
C ALA A 217 -26.42 -3.87 -8.38
N CYS A 218 -25.52 -2.90 -8.57
CA CYS A 218 -25.83 -1.62 -9.22
C CYS A 218 -26.14 -1.75 -10.71
N LYS A 219 -25.38 -2.58 -11.45
CA LYS A 219 -25.55 -2.73 -12.91
C LYS A 219 -26.63 -3.75 -13.31
N LYS A 220 -27.25 -4.46 -12.35
CA LYS A 220 -28.23 -5.54 -12.60
C LYS A 220 -27.77 -6.47 -13.73
N ILE A 221 -26.51 -6.89 -13.66
CA ILE A 221 -25.81 -7.60 -14.74
C ILE A 221 -26.53 -8.93 -15.02
N SER A 222 -26.90 -9.17 -16.28
CA SER A 222 -27.42 -10.48 -16.72
C SER A 222 -26.44 -11.60 -16.37
N ARG A 223 -26.95 -12.69 -15.78
CA ARG A 223 -26.17 -13.88 -15.39
C ARG A 223 -25.37 -14.49 -16.55
N PHE A 224 -25.78 -14.25 -17.80
CA PHE A 224 -25.13 -14.79 -19.01
C PHE A 224 -24.18 -13.80 -19.70
N SER A 225 -23.95 -12.62 -19.12
CA SER A 225 -23.02 -11.65 -19.70
C SER A 225 -21.55 -11.98 -19.39
N LEU A 226 -20.66 -11.64 -20.30
CA LEU A 226 -19.20 -11.75 -20.13
C LEU A 226 -18.73 -11.05 -18.84
N PHE A 227 -19.32 -9.91 -18.50
CA PHE A 227 -19.01 -9.17 -17.27
C PHE A 227 -19.38 -9.93 -15.99
N TYR A 228 -20.42 -10.76 -16.02
CA TYR A 228 -20.75 -11.63 -14.89
C TYR A 228 -19.65 -12.69 -14.70
N PHE A 229 -19.22 -13.35 -15.78
CA PHE A 229 -18.14 -14.34 -15.70
C PHE A 229 -16.82 -13.71 -15.20
N LEU A 230 -16.43 -12.57 -15.76
CA LEU A 230 -15.22 -11.85 -15.37
C LEU A 230 -15.23 -11.46 -13.88
N THR A 231 -16.34 -10.89 -13.41
CA THR A 231 -16.47 -10.54 -11.99
C THR A 231 -16.49 -11.76 -11.08
N SER A 232 -17.01 -12.92 -11.53
CA SER A 232 -17.01 -14.16 -10.74
C SER A 232 -15.60 -14.70 -10.60
N PHE A 233 -14.85 -14.68 -11.69
CA PHE A 233 -13.46 -15.09 -11.73
C PHE A 233 -12.59 -14.24 -10.81
N LEU A 234 -12.76 -12.92 -10.83
CA LEU A 234 -12.06 -12.01 -9.91
C LEU A 234 -12.42 -12.26 -8.44
N ILE A 235 -13.72 -12.48 -8.14
CA ILE A 235 -14.16 -12.84 -6.79
C ILE A 235 -13.48 -14.16 -6.35
N LEU A 236 -13.41 -15.16 -7.22
CA LEU A 236 -12.75 -16.42 -6.93
C LEU A 236 -11.26 -16.22 -6.62
N ILE A 237 -10.55 -15.38 -7.39
CA ILE A 237 -9.15 -15.05 -7.13
C ILE A 237 -8.98 -14.42 -5.74
N PHE A 238 -9.84 -13.45 -5.38
CA PHE A 238 -9.77 -12.85 -4.05
C PHE A 238 -10.10 -13.84 -2.95
N ILE A 239 -11.09 -14.73 -3.13
CA ILE A 239 -11.41 -15.77 -2.14
C ILE A 239 -10.21 -16.71 -1.94
N LEU A 240 -9.61 -17.19 -3.03
CA LEU A 240 -8.44 -18.08 -2.96
C LEU A 240 -7.26 -17.38 -2.30
N GLY A 241 -7.02 -16.11 -2.60
CA GLY A 241 -5.98 -15.31 -1.97
C GLY A 241 -6.18 -15.10 -0.48
N VAL A 242 -7.41 -14.77 -0.06
CA VAL A 242 -7.78 -14.65 1.36
C VAL A 242 -7.56 -15.98 2.09
N LEU A 243 -8.01 -17.09 1.51
CA LEU A 243 -7.81 -18.42 2.09
C LEU A 243 -6.32 -18.77 2.20
N TYR A 244 -5.54 -18.51 1.14
CA TYR A 244 -4.10 -18.72 1.14
C TYR A 244 -3.41 -17.94 2.26
N GLU A 245 -3.72 -16.65 2.40
CA GLU A 245 -3.13 -15.80 3.44
C GLU A 245 -3.47 -16.33 4.85
N ILE A 246 -4.73 -16.71 5.08
CA ILE A 246 -5.16 -17.31 6.36
C ILE A 246 -4.37 -18.59 6.67
N PHE A 247 -4.24 -19.51 5.70
CA PHE A 247 -3.48 -20.74 5.89
C PHE A 247 -2.00 -20.49 6.13
N TYR A 248 -1.42 -19.49 5.48
CA TYR A 248 -0.04 -19.08 5.69
C TYR A 248 0.17 -18.57 7.12
N PHE A 249 -0.68 -17.64 7.59
CA PHE A 249 -0.60 -17.12 8.95
C PHE A 249 -0.81 -18.20 10.01
N LEU A 250 -1.74 -19.14 9.80
CA LEU A 250 -1.99 -20.26 10.74
C LEU A 250 -0.86 -21.30 10.79
N LYS A 251 0.03 -21.34 9.80
CA LYS A 251 1.20 -22.24 9.80
C LYS A 251 2.46 -21.58 10.39
N VAL A 252 2.54 -20.26 10.31
CA VAL A 252 3.70 -19.46 10.74
C VAL A 252 3.61 -19.09 12.22
N PHE A 253 2.41 -19.04 12.78
CA PHE A 253 2.13 -18.92 14.23
C PHE A 253 1.81 -20.29 14.84
#